data_AF-A0AAP6K302-F1
#
_entry.id   AF-A0AAP6K302-F1
#
_cell.length_a   1.000
_cell.length_b   1.000
_cell.length_c   1.000
_cell.angle_alpha   90.00
_cell.angle_beta   90.00
_cell.angle_gamma   90.00
#
_symmetry.space_group_name_H-M   'P 1'
#
loop_
_entity.id
_entity.type
_entity.pdbx_description
1 polymer ?
#
loop_
_entity_poly.entity_id
_entity_poly.type
_entity_poly.pdbx_seq_one_letter_code
_entity_poly.pdbx_strand_id
1 'polypeptide(L)'
;MMKKFLFYFAFTGWCLGLIVHLLSLADIDVTEKAPFVWLLHIGIFVVWLPIVLDLKNNEELQAYQQSGILNRIKPMAFYKIVFKETPTWMAIIAIGGFFYAVINFMLFMFSQIGTPDIKNGQFILQNHGQLIKTLTEQEYHHYKANEVRGFSGHWIAFYGIATAFLYKFSRQKNQIIELEN
;
A
#
# COMPACT_ATOMS: atom_id res chain seq x y z
N MET A 1 8.70 -11.59 18.58
CA MET A 1 9.56 -10.41 18.33
C MET A 1 9.45 -9.92 16.87
N MET A 2 9.70 -10.78 15.87
CA MET A 2 9.61 -10.42 14.44
C MET A 2 8.25 -9.84 13.98
N LYS A 3 7.12 -10.47 14.32
CA LYS A 3 5.79 -9.99 13.88
C LYS A 3 5.42 -8.61 14.44
N LYS A 4 5.87 -8.31 15.67
CA LYS A 4 5.67 -6.99 16.28
C LYS A 4 6.53 -5.92 15.61
N PHE A 5 7.77 -6.27 15.23
CA PHE A 5 8.59 -5.40 14.39
C PHE A 5 7.91 -5.12 13.04
N LEU A 6 7.41 -6.16 12.36
CA LEU A 6 6.69 -6.01 11.09
C LEU A 6 5.44 -5.14 11.24
N PHE A 7 4.73 -5.21 12.37
CA PHE A 7 3.59 -4.33 12.65
C PHE A 7 4.00 -2.86 12.68
N TYR A 8 5.04 -2.50 13.44
CA TYR A 8 5.49 -1.10 13.51
C TYR A 8 6.11 -0.62 12.20
N PHE A 9 6.81 -1.51 11.48
CA PHE A 9 7.32 -1.22 10.15
C PHE A 9 6.16 -0.91 9.18
N ALA A 10 5.12 -1.76 9.17
CA ALA A 10 3.94 -1.55 8.35
C ALA A 10 3.21 -0.25 8.71
N PHE A 11 3.01 0.01 10.01
CA PHE A 11 2.35 1.22 10.48
C PHE A 11 3.13 2.48 10.09
N THR A 12 4.46 2.46 10.22
CA THR A 12 5.32 3.57 9.81
C THR A 12 5.25 3.77 8.29
N GLY A 13 5.30 2.69 7.51
CA GLY A 13 5.12 2.74 6.06
C GLY A 13 3.76 3.30 5.65
N TRP A 14 2.71 2.98 6.40
CA TRP A 14 1.36 3.53 6.19
C TRP A 14 1.30 5.03 6.47
N CYS A 15 1.85 5.49 7.59
CA CYS A 15 1.90 6.93 7.92
C CYS A 15 2.70 7.71 6.88
N LEU A 16 3.88 7.23 6.49
CA LEU A 16 4.70 7.86 5.46
C LEU A 16 4.00 7.84 4.10
N GLY A 17 3.39 6.72 3.71
CA GLY A 17 2.62 6.61 2.48
C GLY A 17 1.42 7.57 2.45
N LEU A 18 0.72 7.74 3.57
CA LEU A 18 -0.37 8.71 3.70
C LEU A 18 0.12 10.15 3.54
N ILE A 19 1.24 10.52 4.19
CA ILE A 19 1.84 11.85 4.04
C ILE A 19 2.18 12.12 2.57
N VAL A 20 2.87 11.18 1.91
CA VAL A 20 3.24 11.33 0.49
C VAL A 20 2.00 11.47 -0.39
N HIS A 21 0.97 10.67 -0.12
CA HIS A 21 -0.26 10.72 -0.89
C HIS A 21 -0.97 12.08 -0.76
N LEU A 22 -1.09 12.60 0.48
CA LEU A 22 -1.68 13.91 0.73
C LEU A 22 -0.89 15.04 0.05
N LEU A 23 0.45 14.97 0.08
CA LEU A 23 1.31 15.93 -0.63
C LEU A 23 1.11 15.85 -2.15
N SER A 24 1.00 14.64 -2.71
CA SER A 24 0.76 14.45 -4.14
C SER A 24 -0.62 14.94 -4.58
N LEU A 25 -1.62 14.92 -3.70
CA LEU A 25 -2.94 15.53 -3.96
C LEU A 25 -2.88 17.07 -4.01
N ALA A 26 -1.92 17.66 -3.31
CA ALA A 26 -1.62 19.10 -3.37
C ALA A 26 -0.67 19.46 -4.54
N ASP A 27 -0.45 18.54 -5.49
CA ASP A 27 0.41 18.69 -6.66
C ASP A 27 1.89 18.93 -6.33
N ILE A 28 2.34 18.45 -5.15
CA ILE A 28 3.73 18.57 -4.71
C ILE A 28 4.53 17.36 -5.21
N ASP A 29 5.58 17.63 -5.99
CA ASP A 29 6.55 16.61 -6.38
C ASP A 29 7.45 16.22 -5.20
N VAL A 30 7.09 15.13 -4.53
CA VAL A 30 7.87 14.58 -3.43
C VAL A 30 9.20 13.98 -3.90
N THR A 31 9.29 13.53 -5.17
CA THR A 31 10.49 12.85 -5.68
C THR A 31 11.65 13.79 -5.92
N GLU A 32 11.38 15.08 -6.13
CA GLU A 32 12.41 16.12 -6.21
C GLU A 32 13.21 16.23 -4.90
N LYS A 33 12.53 16.29 -3.76
CA LYS A 33 13.15 16.47 -2.44
C LYS A 33 13.56 15.15 -1.78
N ALA A 34 12.85 14.08 -2.07
CA ALA A 34 13.05 12.77 -1.47
C ALA A 34 12.98 11.66 -2.55
N PRO A 35 14.00 11.52 -3.40
CA PRO A 35 14.00 10.50 -4.47
C PRO A 35 13.92 9.07 -3.92
N PHE A 36 14.38 8.84 -2.69
CA PHE A 36 14.27 7.56 -1.99
C PHE A 36 12.84 7.21 -1.55
N VAL A 37 11.84 8.05 -1.80
CA VAL A 37 10.43 7.76 -1.48
C VAL A 37 9.95 6.42 -2.07
N TRP A 38 10.52 6.00 -3.20
CA TRP A 38 10.25 4.71 -3.83
C TRP A 38 10.68 3.50 -2.99
N LEU A 39 11.53 3.67 -1.97
CA LEU A 39 11.80 2.63 -0.98
C LEU A 39 10.54 2.21 -0.22
N LEU A 40 9.54 3.09 -0.08
CA LEU A 40 8.23 2.72 0.45
C LEU A 40 7.57 1.66 -0.41
N HIS A 41 7.75 1.70 -1.73
CA HIS A 41 7.22 0.67 -2.63
C HIS A 41 7.93 -0.67 -2.40
N ILE A 42 9.27 -0.65 -2.28
CA ILE A 42 10.05 -1.87 -2.01
C ILE A 42 9.73 -2.46 -0.63
N GLY A 43 9.54 -1.61 0.38
CA GLY A 43 9.20 -2.03 1.74
C GLY A 43 7.87 -2.78 1.85
N ILE A 44 6.96 -2.62 0.90
CA ILE A 44 5.72 -3.42 0.83
C ILE A 44 6.08 -4.90 0.80
N PHE A 45 7.04 -5.28 -0.04
CA PHE A 45 7.45 -6.68 -0.19
C PHE A 45 8.08 -7.24 1.09
N VAL A 46 8.83 -6.41 1.83
CA VAL A 46 9.43 -6.80 3.12
C VAL A 46 8.35 -7.21 4.14
N VAL A 47 7.20 -6.54 4.12
CA VAL A 47 6.09 -6.84 5.04
C VAL A 47 5.17 -7.93 4.49
N TRP A 48 4.88 -7.91 3.20
CA TRP A 48 3.89 -8.80 2.60
C TRP A 48 4.37 -10.23 2.44
N LEU A 49 5.66 -10.47 2.16
CA LEU A 49 6.19 -11.83 2.04
C LEU A 49 5.96 -12.65 3.33
N PRO A 50 6.34 -12.14 4.53
CA PRO A 50 6.02 -12.83 5.78
C PRO A 50 4.53 -13.01 6.04
N ILE A 51 3.68 -12.03 5.68
CA ILE A 51 2.23 -12.12 5.86
C ILE A 51 1.63 -13.22 4.98
N VAL A 52 2.02 -13.29 3.71
CA VAL A 52 1.55 -14.33 2.78
C VAL A 52 1.95 -15.72 3.27
N LEU A 53 3.18 -15.88 3.79
CA LEU A 53 3.62 -17.12 4.39
C LEU A 53 2.80 -17.49 5.65
N ASP A 54 2.50 -16.51 6.51
CA ASP A 54 1.67 -16.72 7.71
C ASP A 54 0.23 -17.12 7.35
N LEU A 55 -0.36 -16.45 6.34
CA LEU A 55 -1.69 -16.74 5.82
C LEU A 55 -1.74 -18.12 5.17
N LYS A 56 -0.71 -18.51 4.41
CA LYS A 56 -0.63 -19.84 3.79
C LYS A 56 -0.67 -20.96 4.84
N ASN A 57 -0.13 -20.71 6.02
CA ASN A 57 -0.09 -21.68 7.13
C ASN A 57 -1.32 -21.61 8.05
N ASN A 58 -2.33 -20.79 7.73
CA ASN A 58 -3.53 -20.66 8.54
C ASN A 58 -4.54 -21.78 8.24
N GLU A 59 -4.83 -22.62 9.24
CA GLU A 59 -5.73 -23.78 9.09
C GLU A 59 -7.16 -23.40 8.71
N GLU A 60 -7.73 -22.34 9.30
CA GLU A 60 -9.08 -21.86 8.94
C GLU A 60 -9.12 -21.40 7.48
N LEU A 61 -8.07 -20.72 7.01
CA LEU A 61 -7.95 -20.28 5.63
C LEU A 61 -7.73 -21.45 4.67
N GLN A 62 -6.93 -22.45 5.04
CA GLN A 62 -6.76 -23.67 4.26
C GLN A 62 -8.08 -24.45 4.14
N ALA A 63 -8.82 -24.60 5.23
CA ALA A 63 -10.14 -25.24 5.22
C ALA A 63 -11.14 -24.45 4.35
N TYR A 64 -11.12 -23.11 4.43
CA TYR A 64 -11.91 -22.25 3.54
C TYR A 64 -11.51 -22.41 2.06
N GLN A 65 -10.21 -22.44 1.76
CA GLN A 65 -9.71 -22.65 0.40
C GLN A 65 -10.02 -24.06 -0.11
N GLN A 66 -10.02 -25.08 0.74
CA GLN A 66 -10.37 -26.45 0.38
C GLN A 66 -11.89 -26.68 0.30
N SER A 67 -12.70 -25.79 0.90
CA SER A 67 -14.15 -25.84 0.80
C SER A 67 -14.64 -25.68 -0.64
N GLY A 68 -15.82 -26.24 -0.95
CA GLY A 68 -16.40 -26.26 -2.30
C GLY A 68 -16.57 -24.86 -2.93
N ILE A 69 -16.64 -24.81 -4.27
CA ILE A 69 -16.68 -23.58 -5.08
C ILE A 69 -17.63 -22.50 -4.54
N LEU A 70 -18.84 -22.89 -4.08
CA LEU A 70 -19.84 -21.96 -3.56
C LEU A 70 -19.38 -21.19 -2.30
N ASN A 71 -18.51 -21.77 -1.47
CA ASN A 71 -17.98 -21.10 -0.29
C ASN A 71 -16.80 -20.18 -0.63
N ARG A 72 -15.99 -20.52 -1.64
CA ARG A 72 -14.90 -19.66 -2.14
C ARG A 72 -15.40 -18.35 -2.75
N ILE A 73 -16.65 -18.33 -3.24
CA ILE A 73 -17.27 -17.13 -3.83
C ILE A 73 -17.76 -16.14 -2.75
N LYS A 74 -17.68 -16.47 -1.45
CA LYS A 74 -18.11 -15.57 -0.36
C LYS A 74 -16.95 -14.71 0.15
N PRO A 75 -16.67 -13.51 -0.39
CA PRO A 75 -15.54 -12.68 0.01
C PRO A 75 -15.58 -12.30 1.48
N MET A 76 -16.79 -12.15 2.06
CA MET A 76 -16.96 -11.79 3.46
C MET A 76 -16.42 -12.87 4.42
N ALA A 77 -16.46 -14.14 4.04
CA ALA A 77 -15.91 -15.22 4.85
C ALA A 77 -14.39 -15.14 4.92
N PHE A 78 -13.74 -14.87 3.79
CA PHE A 78 -12.28 -14.66 3.72
C PHE A 78 -11.84 -13.50 4.62
N TYR A 79 -12.48 -12.33 4.52
CA TYR A 79 -12.11 -11.17 5.34
C TYR A 79 -12.32 -11.40 6.84
N LYS A 80 -13.38 -12.12 7.22
CA LYS A 80 -13.62 -12.49 8.63
C LYS A 80 -12.53 -13.39 9.19
N ILE A 81 -11.98 -14.31 8.40
CA ILE A 81 -10.88 -15.18 8.80
C ILE A 81 -9.60 -14.36 8.97
N VAL A 82 -9.26 -13.53 7.96
CA VAL A 82 -8.02 -12.75 7.95
C VAL A 82 -7.98 -11.71 9.08
N PHE A 83 -9.10 -11.02 9.34
CA PHE A 83 -9.20 -9.92 10.30
C PHE A 83 -9.91 -10.29 11.61
N LYS A 84 -10.02 -11.59 11.94
CA LYS A 84 -10.77 -12.12 13.10
C LYS A 84 -10.45 -11.42 14.43
N GLU A 85 -9.20 -11.06 14.66
CA GLU A 85 -8.70 -10.42 15.88
C GLU A 85 -8.41 -8.92 15.71
N THR A 86 -8.86 -8.34 14.61
CA THR A 86 -8.64 -6.93 14.26
C THR A 86 -9.90 -6.12 14.56
N PRO A 87 -9.79 -4.93 15.18
CA PRO A 87 -10.94 -4.05 15.37
C PRO A 87 -11.62 -3.72 14.04
N THR A 88 -12.96 -3.77 14.01
CA THR A 88 -13.74 -3.58 12.78
C THR A 88 -13.42 -2.27 12.06
N TRP A 89 -13.24 -1.16 12.80
CA TRP A 89 -12.92 0.14 12.21
C TRP A 89 -11.59 0.11 11.44
N MET A 90 -10.60 -0.64 11.93
CA MET A 90 -9.28 -0.74 11.31
C MET A 90 -9.34 -1.58 10.02
N ALA A 91 -10.12 -2.66 10.03
CA ALA A 91 -10.40 -3.44 8.83
C ALA A 91 -11.17 -2.62 7.78
N ILE A 92 -12.15 -1.80 8.20
CA ILE A 92 -12.89 -0.90 7.30
C ILE A 92 -11.94 0.11 6.65
N ILE A 93 -11.06 0.76 7.42
CA ILE A 93 -10.07 1.71 6.86
C ILE A 93 -9.14 1.01 5.87
N ALA A 94 -8.64 -0.19 6.19
CA ALA A 94 -7.74 -0.93 5.29
C ALA A 94 -8.43 -1.33 3.97
N ILE A 95 -9.66 -1.86 4.05
CA ILE A 95 -10.43 -2.27 2.87
C ILE A 95 -10.87 -1.05 2.06
N GLY A 96 -11.34 0.01 2.72
CA GLY A 96 -11.70 1.26 2.06
C GLY A 96 -10.49 1.91 1.37
N GLY A 97 -9.34 1.92 2.04
CA GLY A 97 -8.07 2.38 1.49
C GLY A 97 -7.63 1.59 0.26
N PHE A 98 -7.88 0.28 0.22
CA PHE A 98 -7.63 -0.55 -0.96
C PHE A 98 -8.47 -0.13 -2.17
N PHE A 99 -9.79 0.03 -1.99
CA PHE A 99 -10.64 0.49 -3.10
C PHE A 99 -10.30 1.90 -3.56
N TYR A 100 -9.99 2.80 -2.61
CA TYR A 100 -9.51 4.14 -2.90
C TYR A 100 -8.22 4.13 -3.73
N ALA A 101 -7.26 3.26 -3.38
CA ALA A 101 -6.01 3.09 -4.13
C ALA A 101 -6.26 2.62 -5.56
N VAL A 102 -7.15 1.64 -5.76
CA VAL A 102 -7.53 1.15 -7.08
C VAL A 102 -8.15 2.27 -7.93
N ILE A 103 -9.09 3.04 -7.37
CA ILE A 103 -9.71 4.16 -8.07
C ILE A 103 -8.67 5.21 -8.47
N ASN A 104 -7.80 5.62 -7.55
CA ASN A 104 -6.75 6.60 -7.85
C ASN A 104 -5.76 6.09 -8.90
N PHE A 105 -5.42 4.81 -8.86
CA PHE A 105 -4.55 4.22 -9.87
C PHE A 105 -5.20 4.19 -11.26
N MET A 106 -6.48 3.86 -11.34
CA MET A 106 -7.22 3.96 -12.61
C MET A 106 -7.22 5.40 -13.13
N LEU A 107 -7.50 6.39 -12.26
CA LEU A 107 -7.45 7.81 -12.64
C LEU A 107 -6.06 8.22 -13.14
N PHE A 108 -5.00 7.79 -12.45
CA PHE A 108 -3.62 7.99 -12.89
C PHE A 108 -3.39 7.41 -14.29
N MET A 109 -3.73 6.13 -14.51
CA MET A 109 -3.58 5.43 -15.79
C MET A 109 -4.32 6.13 -16.94
N PHE A 110 -5.50 6.70 -16.70
CA PHE A 110 -6.25 7.44 -17.71
C PHE A 110 -5.71 8.86 -17.93
N SER A 111 -5.16 9.49 -16.90
CA SER A 111 -4.64 10.87 -16.98
C SER A 111 -3.25 10.98 -17.60
N GLN A 112 -2.47 9.90 -17.60
CA GLN A 112 -1.04 9.95 -17.89
C GLN A 112 -0.69 9.14 -19.14
N ILE A 113 -0.49 9.86 -20.24
CA ILE A 113 -0.17 9.28 -21.57
C ILE A 113 1.31 8.84 -21.73
N GLY A 114 2.16 9.17 -20.76
CA GLY A 114 3.59 8.86 -20.76
C GLY A 114 4.27 9.15 -19.42
N THR A 115 5.56 8.88 -19.35
CA THR A 115 6.40 9.12 -18.17
C THR A 115 7.22 10.39 -18.35
N PRO A 116 7.22 11.32 -17.37
CA PRO A 116 8.11 12.48 -17.40
C PRO A 116 9.57 12.03 -17.26
N ASP A 117 10.46 12.62 -18.05
CA ASP A 117 11.89 12.33 -18.05
C ASP A 117 12.70 13.60 -18.40
N ILE A 118 14.00 13.58 -18.13
CA ILE A 118 14.93 14.66 -18.48
C ILE A 118 15.90 14.13 -19.52
N LYS A 119 15.87 14.68 -20.74
CA LYS A 119 16.82 14.34 -21.81
C LYS A 119 17.51 15.59 -22.32
N ASN A 120 18.84 15.55 -22.35
CA ASN A 120 19.68 16.65 -22.84
C ASN A 120 19.34 18.01 -22.20
N GLY A 121 18.99 18.02 -20.91
CA GLY A 121 18.62 19.24 -20.17
C GLY A 121 17.21 19.76 -20.44
N GLN A 122 16.40 19.05 -21.24
CA GLN A 122 15.00 19.38 -21.48
C GLN A 122 14.07 18.43 -20.72
N PHE A 123 13.04 18.99 -20.11
CA PHE A 123 11.94 18.20 -19.57
C PHE A 123 11.09 17.67 -20.72
N ILE A 124 10.83 16.37 -20.71
CA ILE A 124 10.08 15.70 -21.76
C ILE A 124 9.05 14.74 -21.16
N LEU A 125 8.00 14.50 -21.93
CA LEU A 125 7.07 13.40 -21.71
C LEU A 125 7.34 12.35 -22.78
N GLN A 126 7.62 11.12 -22.37
CA GLN A 126 7.89 10.02 -23.30
C GLN A 126 7.04 8.79 -23.01
N ASN A 127 6.76 8.00 -24.04
CA ASN A 127 6.17 6.68 -23.90
C ASN A 127 7.12 5.66 -24.52
N HIS A 128 7.63 4.71 -23.73
CA HIS A 128 8.59 3.70 -24.18
C HIS A 128 9.78 4.27 -24.98
N GLY A 129 10.31 5.42 -24.53
CA GLY A 129 11.44 6.09 -25.17
C GLY A 129 11.08 7.00 -26.36
N GLN A 130 9.84 6.95 -26.85
CA GLN A 130 9.34 7.86 -27.87
C GLN A 130 8.91 9.18 -27.23
N LEU A 131 9.43 10.30 -27.72
CA LEU A 131 9.03 11.64 -27.28
C LEU A 131 7.58 11.90 -27.67
N ILE A 132 6.73 12.22 -26.69
CA ILE A 132 5.35 12.65 -26.90
C ILE A 132 5.30 14.18 -27.02
N LYS A 133 5.88 14.87 -26.03
CA LYS A 133 5.97 16.33 -25.98
C LYS A 133 7.12 16.80 -25.10
N THR A 134 7.63 17.99 -25.35
CA THR A 134 8.45 18.73 -24.39
C THR A 134 7.57 19.33 -23.30
N LEU A 135 8.09 19.42 -22.08
CA LEU A 135 7.39 19.93 -20.91
C LEU A 135 8.02 21.22 -20.42
N THR A 136 7.20 22.09 -19.84
CA THR A 136 7.70 23.09 -18.88
C THR A 136 8.12 22.40 -17.57
N GLU A 137 8.93 23.07 -16.76
CA GLU A 137 9.32 22.59 -15.43
C GLU A 137 8.09 22.33 -14.54
N GLN A 138 7.10 23.22 -14.58
CA GLN A 138 5.85 23.06 -13.84
C GLN A 138 5.06 21.82 -14.29
N GLU A 139 4.92 21.60 -15.60
CA GLU A 139 4.25 20.39 -16.11
C GLU A 139 5.03 19.13 -15.74
N TYR A 140 6.36 19.17 -15.75
CA TYR A 140 7.20 18.04 -15.33
C TYR A 140 6.87 17.64 -13.88
N HIS A 141 6.90 18.60 -12.95
CA HIS A 141 6.58 18.33 -11.55
C HIS A 141 5.14 17.88 -11.34
N HIS A 142 4.18 18.41 -12.11
CA HIS A 142 2.80 17.94 -12.11
C HIS A 142 2.69 16.45 -12.50
N TYR A 143 3.36 16.03 -13.58
CA TYR A 143 3.38 14.62 -13.99
C TYR A 143 4.10 13.72 -12.96
N LYS A 144 5.15 14.21 -12.31
CA LYS A 144 5.83 13.50 -11.23
C LYS A 144 4.94 13.35 -9.99
N ALA A 145 4.25 14.42 -9.58
CA ALA A 145 3.29 14.37 -8.48
C ALA A 145 2.15 13.39 -8.78
N ASN A 146 1.61 13.40 -10.00
CA ASN A 146 0.55 12.46 -10.42
C ASN A 146 1.03 11.00 -10.45
N GLU A 147 2.27 10.74 -10.90
CA GLU A 147 2.89 9.42 -10.81
C GLU A 147 2.96 8.94 -9.35
N VAL A 148 3.54 9.76 -8.47
CA VAL A 148 3.61 9.45 -7.04
C VAL A 148 2.21 9.24 -6.44
N ARG A 149 1.20 10.00 -6.85
CA ARG A 149 -0.19 9.82 -6.40
C ARG A 149 -0.74 8.44 -6.74
N GLY A 150 -0.54 7.99 -7.98
CA GLY A 150 -0.98 6.67 -8.44
C GLY A 150 -0.36 5.52 -7.65
N PHE A 151 0.94 5.63 -7.32
CA PHE A 151 1.65 4.59 -6.57
C PHE A 151 1.47 4.68 -5.05
N SER A 152 1.42 5.89 -4.48
CA SER A 152 1.27 6.08 -3.03
C SER A 152 -0.08 5.59 -2.50
N GLY A 153 -1.13 5.57 -3.32
CA GLY A 153 -2.38 4.88 -2.98
C GLY A 153 -2.15 3.40 -2.65
N HIS A 154 -1.30 2.71 -3.42
CA HIS A 154 -0.92 1.32 -3.12
C HIS A 154 -0.13 1.22 -1.81
N TRP A 155 0.75 2.17 -1.51
CA TRP A 155 1.46 2.17 -0.25
C TRP A 155 0.48 2.24 0.93
N ILE A 156 -0.52 3.13 0.88
CA ILE A 156 -1.59 3.21 1.88
C ILE A 156 -2.35 1.88 1.96
N ALA A 157 -2.76 1.30 0.84
CA ALA A 157 -3.54 0.06 0.82
C ALA A 157 -2.76 -1.12 1.42
N PHE A 158 -1.56 -1.38 0.89
CA PHE A 158 -0.77 -2.55 1.24
C PHE A 158 -0.21 -2.44 2.66
N TYR A 159 0.31 -1.28 3.08
CA TYR A 159 0.74 -1.10 4.46
C TYR A 159 -0.44 -1.07 5.44
N GLY A 160 -1.59 -0.53 5.03
CA GLY A 160 -2.80 -0.47 5.86
C GLY A 160 -3.37 -1.87 6.14
N ILE A 161 -3.51 -2.69 5.10
CA ILE A 161 -3.91 -4.10 5.23
C ILE A 161 -2.91 -4.87 6.10
N ALA A 162 -1.62 -4.69 5.87
CA ALA A 162 -0.59 -5.35 6.65
C ALA A 162 -0.64 -4.96 8.14
N THR A 163 -0.82 -3.67 8.42
CA THR A 163 -0.97 -3.15 9.79
C THR A 163 -2.20 -3.75 10.46
N ALA A 164 -3.34 -3.79 9.76
CA ALA A 164 -4.59 -4.39 10.23
C ALA A 164 -4.39 -5.87 10.57
N PHE A 165 -3.83 -6.65 9.66
CA PHE A 165 -3.57 -8.07 9.89
C PHE A 165 -2.61 -8.34 11.06
N LEU A 166 -1.55 -7.53 11.18
CA LEU A 166 -0.51 -7.71 12.20
C LEU A 166 -0.90 -7.14 13.58
N TYR A 167 -2.03 -6.42 13.68
CA TYR A 167 -2.47 -5.75 14.90
C TYR A 167 -2.50 -6.68 16.13
N LYS A 168 -2.98 -7.92 15.97
CA LYS A 168 -3.01 -8.93 17.03
C LYS A 168 -1.65 -9.18 17.70
N PHE A 169 -0.57 -9.14 16.92
CA PHE A 169 0.78 -9.38 17.42
C PHE A 169 1.38 -8.17 18.16
N SER A 170 0.77 -6.99 18.05
CA SER A 170 1.16 -5.82 18.83
C SER A 170 0.75 -5.94 20.31
N ARG A 171 -0.36 -6.65 20.57
CA ARG A 171 -1.00 -6.80 21.90
C ARG A 171 -0.44 -7.95 22.75
N GLN A 172 0.29 -8.88 22.14
CA GLN A 172 0.69 -10.15 22.76
C GLN A 172 1.60 -10.02 24.01
N LYS A 173 2.30 -8.88 24.21
CA LYS A 173 3.10 -8.66 25.43
C LYS A 173 2.26 -8.23 26.63
N ASN A 174 1.09 -7.61 26.41
CA ASN A 174 0.28 -7.06 27.51
C ASN A 174 -0.52 -8.14 28.25
N GLN A 175 -0.91 -9.22 27.55
CA GLN A 175 -1.65 -10.33 28.17
C GLN A 175 -0.78 -11.21 29.09
N ILE A 176 0.53 -11.30 28.85
CA ILE A 176 1.42 -12.11 29.71
C ILE A 176 1.63 -11.42 31.07
N ILE A 177 1.67 -10.08 31.09
CA ILE A 177 1.86 -9.27 32.31
C ILE A 177 0.57 -9.21 33.14
N GLU A 178 -0.60 -9.30 32.52
CA GLU A 178 -1.91 -9.36 33.22
C GLU A 178 -2.22 -10.75 33.81
N LEU A 179 -1.55 -11.82 33.35
CA LEU A 179 -1.69 -13.17 33.91
C LEU A 179 -0.69 -13.46 35.05
N GLU A 180 0.32 -12.59 35.23
CA GLU A 180 1.34 -12.68 36.29
C GLU A 180 1.05 -11.73 37.48
N ASN A 181 -0.05 -10.97 37.46
CA ASN A 181 -0.53 -10.13 38.57
C ASN A 181 -1.91 -10.61 39.05
#